data_AF-A0A7G6YLA8-F1
#
_entry.id   AF-A0A7G6YLA8-F1
#
_cell.length_a   1.000
_cell.length_b   1.000
_cell.length_c   1.000
_cell.angle_alpha   90.00
_cell.angle_beta   90.00
_cell.angle_gamma   90.00
#
_symmetry.space_group_name_H-M   'P 1'
#
loop_
_entity.id
_entity.type
_entity.pdbx_description
1 polymer ?
#
loop_
_entity_poly.entity_id
_entity_poly.type
_entity_poly.pdbx_seq_one_letter_code
_entity_poly.pdbx_strand_id
1 'polypeptide(L)'
;MKTKSYILLAVFALFSTTSVVAGGPGDSPLATRAKTMTQQIAAKTHLNEGQYLKVKRLNLQMLTAVETLKKQRTMDAEAVDKQMAEIQDHYEWDLAAILWPRQMVAYREAKASMTAVNLR
;
A
#
# COMPACT_ATOMS: atom_id res chain seq x y z
N MET A 1 -32.92 -4.23 21.15
CA MET A 1 -31.92 -3.27 20.64
C MET A 1 -30.54 -3.82 20.93
N LYS A 2 -29.81 -4.27 19.90
CA LYS A 2 -28.41 -4.69 20.03
C LYS A 2 -27.61 -3.81 19.08
N THR A 3 -26.81 -2.93 19.67
CA THR A 3 -25.92 -2.00 18.98
C THR A 3 -24.93 -2.77 18.12
N LYS A 4 -25.04 -2.59 16.80
CA LYS A 4 -24.05 -3.09 15.84
C LYS A 4 -22.90 -2.10 15.84
N SER A 5 -21.77 -2.48 16.43
CA SER A 5 -20.52 -1.71 16.34
C SER A 5 -20.02 -1.74 14.91
N TYR A 6 -20.04 -0.58 14.25
CA TYR A 6 -19.41 -0.37 12.95
C TYR A 6 -17.91 -0.21 13.16
N ILE A 7 -17.13 -1.25 12.85
CA ILE A 7 -15.67 -1.14 12.76
C ILE A 7 -15.37 -0.48 11.40
N LEU A 8 -15.28 0.84 11.43
CA LEU A 8 -14.71 1.66 10.36
C LEU A 8 -13.21 1.33 10.23
N LEU A 9 -12.82 0.53 9.22
CA LEU A 9 -11.40 0.36 8.86
C LEU A 9 -10.95 1.50 7.94
N ALA A 10 -11.08 2.74 8.41
CA ALA A 10 -10.57 3.91 7.72
C ALA A 10 -9.12 4.18 8.14
N VAL A 11 -8.13 3.51 7.52
CA VAL A 11 -6.72 3.89 7.74
C VAL A 11 -5.92 3.85 6.44
N PHE A 12 -6.05 4.90 5.65
CA PHE A 12 -4.93 5.40 4.84
C PHE A 12 -4.94 6.93 4.82
N ALA A 13 -5.22 7.53 5.97
CA ALA A 13 -5.02 8.95 6.19
C ALA A 13 -3.56 9.16 6.64
N LEU A 14 -2.85 10.00 5.88
CA LEU A 14 -1.65 10.75 6.27
C LEU A 14 -0.29 10.03 6.16
N PHE A 15 0.23 10.00 4.92
CA PHE A 15 1.67 10.00 4.67
C PHE A 15 2.10 11.44 4.31
N SER A 16 2.25 12.29 5.32
CA SER A 16 2.83 13.63 5.17
C SER A 16 4.16 13.70 5.90
N THR A 17 5.16 12.95 5.43
CA THR A 17 6.57 13.28 5.67
C THR A 17 7.14 13.74 4.35
N THR A 18 7.28 15.06 4.22
CA THR A 18 7.86 15.74 3.06
C THR A 18 9.34 15.38 2.92
N SER A 19 9.63 14.29 2.21
CA SER A 19 10.90 14.11 1.51
C SER A 19 10.58 14.27 0.04
N VAL A 20 10.77 15.48 -0.48
CA VAL A 20 10.64 15.79 -1.90
C VAL A 20 11.79 15.10 -2.63
N VAL A 21 11.62 13.81 -2.93
CA VAL A 21 12.46 13.14 -3.93
C VAL A 21 11.93 13.60 -5.27
N ALA A 22 12.67 14.50 -5.92
CA ALA A 22 12.35 15.00 -7.26
C ALA A 22 12.14 13.81 -8.21
N GLY A 23 10.87 13.56 -8.57
CA GLY A 23 10.54 12.80 -9.77
C GLY A 23 11.06 13.57 -10.98
N GLY A 24 11.48 12.87 -12.02
CA GLY A 24 11.90 13.54 -13.25
C GLY A 24 10.75 14.39 -13.82
N PRO A 25 11.03 15.39 -14.67
CA PRO A 25 9.98 16.19 -15.29
C PRO A 25 9.05 15.24 -16.08
N GLY A 26 7.84 14.99 -15.57
CA GLY A 26 6.85 14.09 -16.20
C GLY A 26 6.37 12.89 -15.38
N ASP A 27 6.92 12.60 -14.20
CA ASP A 27 6.42 11.49 -13.37
C ASP A 27 5.08 11.85 -12.69
N SER A 28 4.06 11.01 -12.85
CA SER A 28 2.76 11.20 -12.19
C SER A 28 2.90 11.16 -10.65
N PRO A 29 2.03 11.85 -9.87
CA PRO A 29 2.07 11.80 -8.41
C PRO A 29 2.01 10.37 -7.85
N LEU A 30 1.27 9.48 -8.52
CA LEU A 30 1.22 8.05 -8.17
C LEU A 30 2.55 7.34 -8.43
N ALA A 31 3.25 7.64 -9.53
CA ALA A 31 4.54 7.05 -9.84
C ALA A 31 5.60 7.45 -8.80
N THR A 32 5.59 8.71 -8.35
CA THR A 32 6.45 9.18 -7.26
C THR A 32 6.13 8.45 -5.96
N ARG A 33 4.86 8.30 -5.61
CA ARG A 33 4.44 7.55 -4.41
C ARG A 33 4.82 6.08 -4.48
N ALA A 34 4.65 5.43 -5.63
CA ALA A 34 5.05 4.05 -5.86
C ALA A 34 6.58 3.87 -5.68
N LYS A 35 7.38 4.81 -6.19
CA LYS A 35 8.83 4.84 -5.98
C LYS A 35 9.17 4.92 -4.49
N THR A 36 8.56 5.84 -3.75
CA THR A 36 8.78 6.00 -2.30
C THR A 36 8.42 4.73 -1.53
N MET A 37 7.26 4.11 -1.81
CA MET A 37 6.86 2.84 -1.19
C MET A 37 7.87 1.72 -1.49
N THR A 38 8.38 1.67 -2.71
CA THR A 38 9.39 0.67 -3.12
C THR A 38 10.70 0.88 -2.37
N GLN A 39 11.15 2.12 -2.21
CA GLN A 39 12.36 2.45 -1.46
C GLN A 39 12.22 2.03 0.02
N GLN A 40 11.06 2.24 0.62
CA GLN A 40 10.79 1.80 1.99
C GLN A 40 10.82 0.27 2.13
N ILE A 41 10.19 -0.46 1.20
CA ILE A 41 10.24 -1.93 1.17
C ILE A 41 11.69 -2.39 0.97
N ALA A 42 12.42 -1.79 0.04
CA ALA A 42 13.82 -2.13 -0.25
C ALA A 42 14.73 -1.92 0.97
N ALA A 43 14.54 -0.84 1.71
CA ALA A 43 15.30 -0.55 2.93
C ALA A 43 15.12 -1.60 4.04
N LYS A 44 13.98 -2.31 4.04
CA LYS A 44 13.67 -3.34 5.05
C LYS A 44 13.94 -4.77 4.59
N THR A 45 13.84 -5.02 3.29
CA THR A 45 13.86 -6.38 2.73
C THR A 45 15.08 -6.68 1.86
N HIS A 46 15.92 -5.68 1.59
CA HIS A 46 17.11 -5.80 0.75
C HIS A 46 16.79 -6.37 -0.63
N LEU A 47 15.85 -5.73 -1.34
CA LEU A 47 15.47 -6.14 -2.70
C LEU A 47 16.68 -6.07 -3.64
N ASN A 48 16.80 -7.07 -4.52
CA ASN A 48 17.65 -6.92 -5.70
C ASN A 48 16.96 -6.05 -6.77
N GLU A 49 17.69 -5.67 -7.82
CA GLU A 49 17.18 -4.77 -8.87
C GLU A 49 15.92 -5.31 -9.57
N GLY A 50 15.92 -6.61 -9.90
CA GLY A 50 14.76 -7.26 -10.54
C GLY A 50 13.51 -7.25 -9.66
N GLN A 51 13.68 -7.49 -8.35
CA GLN A 51 12.61 -7.38 -7.37
C GLN A 51 12.16 -5.93 -7.20
N TYR A 52 13.09 -4.98 -7.14
CA TYR A 52 12.80 -3.56 -6.98
C TYR A 52 11.87 -3.05 -8.10
N LEU A 53 12.18 -3.37 -9.37
CA LEU A 53 11.35 -2.97 -10.50
C LEU A 53 9.96 -3.61 -10.45
N LYS A 54 9.86 -4.90 -10.09
CA LYS A 54 8.59 -5.61 -9.95
C LYS A 54 7.73 -5.02 -8.83
N VAL A 55 8.32 -4.75 -7.66
CA VAL A 55 7.64 -4.12 -6.52
C VAL A 55 7.19 -2.70 -6.86
N LYS A 56 8.01 -1.90 -7.57
CA LYS A 56 7.61 -0.56 -8.03
C LYS A 56 6.40 -0.60 -8.94
N ARG A 57 6.38 -1.53 -9.90
CA ARG A 57 5.22 -1.72 -10.78
C ARG A 57 3.99 -2.15 -9.98
N LEU A 58 4.13 -3.11 -9.07
CA LEU A 58 3.03 -3.59 -8.23
C LEU A 58 2.46 -2.47 -7.34
N ASN A 59 3.32 -1.65 -6.73
CA ASN A 59 2.91 -0.48 -5.96
C ASN A 59 2.11 0.52 -6.78
N LEU A 60 2.55 0.80 -8.01
CA LEU A 60 1.84 1.69 -8.91
C LEU A 60 0.45 1.12 -9.26
N GLN A 61 0.37 -0.17 -9.58
CA GLN A 61 -0.90 -0.84 -9.90
C GLN A 61 -1.90 -0.75 -8.74
N MET A 62 -1.46 -1.07 -7.52
CA MET A 62 -2.31 -0.96 -6.32
C MET A 62 -2.77 0.49 -6.09
N LEU A 63 -1.87 1.47 -6.19
CA LEU A 63 -2.23 2.88 -6.02
C LEU A 63 -3.23 3.37 -7.08
N THR A 64 -3.09 2.93 -8.32
CA THR A 64 -4.03 3.24 -9.40
C THR A 64 -5.39 2.59 -9.16
N ALA A 65 -5.43 1.34 -8.69
CA ALA A 65 -6.68 0.65 -8.33
C ALA A 65 -7.41 1.37 -7.19
N VAL A 66 -6.68 1.77 -6.14
CA VAL A 66 -7.21 2.56 -5.03
C VAL A 66 -7.74 3.92 -5.50
N GLU A 67 -7.01 4.62 -6.36
CA GLU A 67 -7.47 5.92 -6.89
C GLU A 67 -8.72 5.77 -7.76
N THR A 68 -8.79 4.70 -8.55
CA THR A 68 -9.96 4.37 -9.38
C THR A 68 -11.18 4.08 -8.53
N LEU A 69 -11.02 3.25 -7.49
CA LEU A 69 -12.09 2.95 -6.54
C LEU A 69 -12.61 4.23 -5.85
N LYS A 70 -11.70 5.12 -5.41
CA LYS A 70 -12.08 6.40 -4.79
C LYS A 70 -12.83 7.35 -5.73
N LYS A 71 -12.65 7.22 -7.05
CA LYS A 71 -13.36 8.02 -8.05
C LYS A 71 -14.77 7.48 -8.34
N GLN A 72 -15.08 6.24 -7.98
CA GLN A 72 -16.42 5.68 -8.13
C GLN A 72 -17.37 6.29 -7.08
N ARG A 73 -18.13 7.30 -7.49
CA ARG A 73 -19.07 8.04 -6.62
C ARG A 73 -20.37 7.30 -6.33
N THR A 74 -20.61 6.17 -6.98
CA THR A 74 -21.90 5.46 -6.95
C THR A 74 -21.93 4.24 -6.03
N MET A 75 -20.79 3.85 -5.46
CA MET A 75 -20.71 2.71 -4.54
C MET A 75 -21.06 3.14 -3.11
N ASP A 76 -21.80 2.31 -2.39
CA ASP A 76 -22.00 2.49 -0.96
C ASP A 76 -20.71 2.21 -0.17
N ALA A 77 -20.68 2.65 1.09
CA ALA A 77 -19.49 2.55 1.92
C ALA A 77 -19.04 1.10 2.17
N GLU A 78 -19.99 0.18 2.32
CA GLU A 78 -19.69 -1.24 2.57
C GLU A 78 -19.04 -1.91 1.35
N ALA A 79 -19.54 -1.61 0.14
CA ALA A 79 -18.95 -2.08 -1.10
C ALA A 79 -17.56 -1.48 -1.35
N VAL A 80 -17.35 -0.21 -1.01
CA VAL A 80 -16.02 0.42 -1.09
C VAL A 80 -15.03 -0.26 -0.13
N ASP A 81 -15.44 -0.50 1.12
CA ASP A 81 -14.59 -1.16 2.11
C ASP A 81 -14.23 -2.60 1.68
N LYS A 82 -15.20 -3.35 1.17
CA LYS A 82 -14.97 -4.69 0.62
C LYS A 82 -13.99 -4.67 -0.55
N GLN A 83 -14.19 -3.78 -1.52
CA GLN A 83 -13.30 -3.69 -2.68
C GLN A 83 -11.89 -3.23 -2.28
N MET A 84 -11.78 -2.37 -1.27
CA MET A 84 -10.51 -1.94 -0.71
C MET A 84 -9.76 -3.11 -0.06
N ALA A 85 -10.46 -3.98 0.67
CA ALA A 85 -9.88 -5.18 1.26
C ALA A 85 -9.39 -6.14 0.17
N GLU A 86 -10.20 -6.38 -0.87
CA GLU A 86 -9.81 -7.22 -2.01
C GLU A 86 -8.55 -6.69 -2.73
N ILE A 87 -8.44 -5.39 -2.97
CA ILE A 87 -7.23 -4.77 -3.55
C ILE A 87 -6.01 -5.04 -2.67
N GLN A 88 -6.16 -4.93 -1.35
CA GLN A 88 -5.06 -5.18 -0.41
C GLN A 88 -4.63 -6.64 -0.38
N ASP A 89 -5.59 -7.57 -0.36
CA ASP A 89 -5.33 -9.01 -0.36
C ASP A 89 -4.58 -9.44 -1.62
N HIS A 90 -5.04 -8.99 -2.79
CA HIS A 90 -4.35 -9.26 -4.07
C HIS A 90 -2.94 -8.68 -4.08
N TYR A 91 -2.77 -7.44 -3.60
CA TYR A 91 -1.45 -6.82 -3.50
C TYR A 91 -0.50 -7.63 -2.60
N GLU A 92 -0.95 -8.12 -1.44
CA GLU A 92 -0.12 -8.95 -0.57
C GLU A 92 0.25 -10.28 -1.20
N TRP A 93 -0.69 -10.89 -1.92
CA TRP A 93 -0.48 -12.16 -2.61
C TRP A 93 0.58 -12.03 -3.71
N ASP A 94 0.47 -11.00 -4.55
CA ASP A 94 1.44 -10.72 -5.62
C ASP A 94 2.80 -10.32 -5.05
N LEU A 95 2.83 -9.58 -3.95
CA LEU A 95 4.08 -9.25 -3.27
C LEU A 95 4.78 -10.50 -2.74
N ALA A 96 4.02 -11.49 -2.23
CA ALA A 96 4.55 -12.77 -1.80
C ALA A 96 5.14 -13.60 -2.94
N ALA A 97 4.64 -13.45 -4.17
CA ALA A 97 5.23 -14.07 -5.34
C ALA A 97 6.55 -13.40 -5.79
N ILE A 98 6.79 -12.14 -5.41
CA ILE A 98 8.02 -11.40 -5.78
C ILE A 98 9.12 -11.57 -4.72
N LEU A 99 8.74 -11.55 -3.44
CA LEU A 99 9.68 -11.60 -2.32
C LEU A 99 10.03 -13.03 -1.96
N TRP A 100 11.28 -13.26 -1.56
CA TRP A 100 11.65 -14.52 -0.93
C TRP A 100 11.02 -14.65 0.46
N PRO A 101 10.85 -15.88 0.99
CA PRO A 101 10.21 -16.08 2.30
C PRO A 101 10.81 -15.24 3.43
N ARG A 102 12.15 -15.13 3.52
CA ARG A 102 12.83 -14.30 4.52
C ARG A 102 12.53 -12.80 4.34
N GLN A 103 12.45 -12.33 3.11
CA GLN A 103 12.11 -10.93 2.79
C GLN A 103 10.65 -10.63 3.14
N MET A 104 9.76 -11.60 2.94
CA MET A 104 8.36 -11.49 3.32
C MET A 104 8.17 -11.37 4.84
N VAL A 105 8.93 -12.12 5.63
CA VAL A 105 8.94 -11.97 7.10
C VAL A 105 9.35 -10.55 7.50
N ALA A 106 10.49 -10.05 6.98
CA ALA A 106 10.96 -8.70 7.27
C ALA A 106 9.94 -7.61 6.85
N TYR A 107 9.25 -7.81 5.72
CA TYR A 107 8.16 -6.93 5.30
C TYR A 107 6.98 -6.93 6.29
N ARG A 108 6.51 -8.10 6.73
CA ARG A 108 5.38 -8.23 7.67
C ARG A 108 5.72 -7.62 9.03
N GLU A 109 6.94 -7.81 9.53
CA GLU A 109 7.42 -7.17 10.76
C GLU A 109 7.45 -5.65 10.63
N ALA A 110 7.97 -5.13 9.51
CA ALA A 110 7.98 -3.71 9.23
C ALA A 110 6.55 -3.14 9.19
N LYS A 111 5.62 -3.83 8.52
CA LYS A 111 4.19 -3.44 8.45
C LYS A 111 3.56 -3.41 9.85
N ALA A 112 3.74 -4.47 10.65
CA ALA A 112 3.16 -4.58 11.99
C ALA A 112 3.68 -3.49 12.95
N SER A 113 4.98 -3.18 12.89
CA SER A 113 5.57 -2.11 13.73
C SER A 113 4.96 -0.73 13.43
N MET A 114 4.67 -0.45 12.17
CA MET A 114 4.00 0.79 11.77
C MET A 114 2.54 0.82 12.22
N THR A 115 1.81 -0.29 12.10
CA THR A 115 0.40 -0.36 12.59
C THR A 115 0.31 -0.20 14.10
N ALA A 116 1.24 -0.79 14.87
CA ALA A 116 1.26 -0.70 16.32
C ALA A 116 1.52 0.73 16.84
N VAL A 117 2.37 1.50 16.16
CA VAL A 117 2.62 2.92 16.50
C VAL A 117 1.38 3.80 16.29
N ASN A 118 0.49 3.43 15.37
CA ASN A 118 -0.74 4.19 15.09
C ASN A 118 -1.93 3.82 16.00
N LEU A 119 -1.78 2.80 16.87
CA LEU A 119 -2.83 2.34 17.80
C LEU A 119 -2.61 2.83 19.25
N ARG A 120 -1.52 3.56 19.52
CA ARG A 120 -1.22 4.19 20.82
C ARG A 120 -1.60 5.66 20.78
#